data_AF-A0A951RDY0-F1
#
_entry.id   AF-A0A951RDY0-F1
#
_cell.length_a   1.000
_cell.length_b   1.000
_cell.length_c   1.000
_cell.angle_alpha   90.00
_cell.angle_beta   90.00
_cell.angle_gamma   90.00
#
_symmetry.space_group_name_H-M   'P 1'
#
loop_
_entity.id
_entity.type
_entity.pdbx_description
1 polymer ?
#
loop_
_entity_poly.entity_id
_entity_poly.type
_entity_poly.pdbx_seq_one_letter_code
_entity_poly.pdbx_strand_id
1 'polypeptide(L)'
;VRKHPELREKLWTITRALQNGLRERGFNLGNTESPVTPVFLSGQTSEGTNLAYDLRENFNIFCSVVGYPVVPKGVIIIRIIPTAIHTLEDVEYTLNAFSKIKENLDAGKYSTGEIVDISK
;
A
#
# COMPACT_ATOMS: atom_id res chain seq x y z
N VAL A 1 -4.81 -22.09 -8.77
CA VAL A 1 -5.34 -21.11 -9.76
C VAL A 1 -5.70 -21.74 -11.10
N ARG A 2 -4.79 -22.40 -11.86
CA ARG A 2 -5.18 -23.04 -13.14
C ARG A 2 -6.29 -24.11 -13.03
N LYS A 3 -6.38 -24.80 -11.90
CA LYS A 3 -7.42 -25.81 -11.60
C LYS A 3 -8.59 -25.27 -10.75
N HIS A 4 -8.56 -23.99 -10.39
CA HIS A 4 -9.48 -23.35 -9.43
C HIS A 4 -9.85 -21.95 -9.94
N PRO A 5 -10.72 -21.86 -10.98
CA PRO A 5 -11.13 -20.59 -11.57
C PRO A 5 -11.83 -19.65 -10.56
N GLU A 6 -12.53 -20.20 -9.56
CA GLU A 6 -13.19 -19.47 -8.49
C GLU A 6 -12.22 -18.60 -7.67
N LEU A 7 -11.00 -19.10 -7.42
CA LEU A 7 -9.97 -18.34 -6.70
C LEU A 7 -9.43 -17.18 -7.55
N ARG A 8 -9.39 -17.35 -8.88
CA ARG A 8 -9.01 -16.27 -9.80
C ARG A 8 -10.07 -15.17 -9.81
N GLU A 9 -11.34 -15.53 -9.93
CA GLU A 9 -12.44 -14.58 -9.90
C GLU A 9 -12.48 -13.83 -8.57
N LYS A 10 -12.36 -14.55 -7.44
CA LYS A 10 -12.31 -13.90 -6.11
C LYS A 10 -11.11 -12.94 -5.98
N LEU A 11 -9.92 -13.32 -6.44
CA LEU A 11 -8.75 -12.43 -6.46
C LEU A 11 -9.05 -11.14 -7.25
N TRP A 12 -9.69 -11.25 -8.41
CA TRP A 12 -10.04 -10.08 -9.22
C TRP A 12 -11.12 -9.22 -8.59
N THR A 13 -12.11 -9.80 -7.92
CA THR A 13 -13.10 -9.05 -7.13
C THR A 13 -12.42 -8.21 -6.06
N ILE A 14 -11.53 -8.81 -5.26
CA ILE A 14 -10.76 -8.10 -4.22
C ILE A 14 -9.86 -7.03 -4.84
N THR A 15 -9.13 -7.38 -5.91
CA THR A 15 -8.23 -6.46 -6.61
C THR A 15 -8.96 -5.22 -7.10
N ARG A 16 -10.12 -5.40 -7.77
CA ARG A 16 -10.90 -4.28 -8.31
C ARG A 16 -11.51 -3.43 -7.21
N ALA A 17 -12.03 -4.05 -6.15
CA ALA A 17 -12.55 -3.32 -4.99
C ALA A 17 -11.46 -2.44 -4.36
N LEU A 18 -10.26 -3.00 -4.12
CA LEU A 18 -9.12 -2.26 -3.58
C LEU A 18 -8.67 -1.13 -4.52
N GLN A 19 -8.46 -1.42 -5.80
CA GLN A 19 -7.99 -0.43 -6.77
C GLN A 19 -8.99 0.72 -6.96
N ASN A 20 -10.28 0.41 -7.04
CA ASN A 20 -11.32 1.43 -7.16
C ASN A 20 -11.42 2.27 -5.89
N GLY A 21 -11.45 1.64 -4.73
CA GLY A 21 -11.52 2.34 -3.44
C GLY A 21 -10.30 3.24 -3.18
N LEU A 22 -9.11 2.86 -3.62
CA LEU A 22 -7.92 3.71 -3.56
C LEU A 22 -8.04 4.92 -4.49
N ARG A 23 -8.50 4.72 -5.74
CA ARG A 23 -8.71 5.84 -6.68
C ARG A 23 -9.76 6.82 -6.17
N GLU A 24 -10.86 6.33 -5.62
CA GLU A 24 -11.93 7.13 -5.02
C GLU A 24 -11.41 7.98 -3.85
N ARG A 25 -10.47 7.46 -3.08
CA ARG A 25 -9.77 8.17 -1.99
C ARG A 25 -8.64 9.09 -2.47
N GLY A 26 -8.47 9.24 -3.79
CA GLY A 26 -7.52 10.18 -4.39
C GLY A 26 -6.08 9.65 -4.51
N PHE A 27 -5.85 8.35 -4.35
CA PHE A 27 -4.51 7.77 -4.54
C PHE A 27 -4.18 7.60 -6.03
N ASN A 28 -2.93 7.90 -6.39
CA ASN A 28 -2.41 7.63 -7.72
C ASN A 28 -1.89 6.18 -7.79
N LEU A 29 -2.49 5.37 -8.67
CA LEU A 29 -2.08 3.97 -8.89
C LEU A 29 -1.29 3.77 -10.20
N GLY A 30 -1.09 4.83 -10.98
CA GLY A 30 -0.63 4.72 -12.37
C GLY A 30 -1.53 3.82 -13.22
N ASN A 31 -0.95 3.27 -14.29
CA ASN A 31 -1.61 2.30 -15.15
C ASN A 31 -1.34 0.89 -14.63
N THR A 32 -2.22 0.40 -13.76
CA THR A 32 -2.16 -0.98 -13.26
C THR A 32 -3.21 -1.86 -13.92
N GLU A 33 -2.76 -2.92 -14.57
CA GLU A 33 -3.59 -3.97 -15.18
C GLU A 33 -3.41 -5.32 -14.47
N SER A 34 -2.72 -5.33 -13.33
CA SER A 34 -2.38 -6.54 -12.57
C SER A 34 -2.89 -6.46 -11.13
N PRO A 35 -3.03 -7.60 -10.42
CA PRO A 35 -3.32 -7.59 -8.98
C PRO A 35 -2.28 -6.86 -8.13
N VAL A 36 -1.00 -6.85 -8.57
CA VAL A 36 0.04 -6.08 -7.90
C VAL A 36 -0.24 -4.60 -8.14
N THR A 37 -0.71 -3.92 -7.09
CA THR A 37 -1.23 -2.56 -7.16
C THR A 37 -0.20 -1.59 -6.58
N PRO A 38 0.48 -0.78 -7.41
CA PRO A 38 1.36 0.27 -6.93
C PRO A 38 0.53 1.48 -6.46
N VAL A 39 0.96 2.12 -5.39
CA VAL A 39 0.43 3.38 -4.85
C VAL A 39 1.57 4.37 -4.80
N PHE A 40 1.46 5.46 -5.55
CA PHE A 40 2.47 6.50 -5.65
C PHE A 40 2.21 7.58 -4.59
N LEU A 41 3.21 7.84 -3.75
CA LEU A 41 3.22 8.88 -2.74
C LEU A 41 4.40 9.83 -2.99
N SER A 42 4.22 11.10 -2.60
CA SER A 42 5.31 12.08 -2.61
C SER A 42 5.99 12.08 -1.24
N GLY A 43 7.31 11.94 -1.20
CA GLY A 43 8.07 11.89 0.04
C GLY A 43 9.48 11.34 -0.14
N GLN A 44 10.27 11.34 0.94
CA GLN A 44 11.61 10.79 0.98
C GLN A 44 11.60 9.29 1.31
N THR A 45 12.64 8.56 0.90
CA THR A 45 12.74 7.11 1.18
C THR A 45 12.60 6.79 2.67
N SER A 46 13.14 7.63 3.57
CA SER A 46 13.01 7.46 5.03
C SER A 46 11.56 7.53 5.52
N GLU A 47 10.77 8.45 4.97
CA GLU A 47 9.34 8.58 5.28
C GLU A 47 8.59 7.33 4.81
N GLY A 48 8.97 6.79 3.65
CA GLY A 48 8.44 5.52 3.14
C GLY A 48 8.71 4.34 4.07
N THR A 49 9.91 4.25 4.66
CA THR A 49 10.24 3.20 5.65
C THR A 49 9.43 3.34 6.92
N ASN A 50 9.34 4.55 7.48
CA ASN A 50 8.58 4.81 8.70
C ASN A 50 7.07 4.56 8.51
N LEU A 51 6.55 4.93 7.35
CA LEU A 51 5.19 4.62 6.95
C LEU A 51 4.94 3.11 6.85
N ALA A 52 5.86 2.36 6.24
CA ALA A 52 5.77 0.90 6.15
C ALA A 52 5.73 0.24 7.54
N TYR A 53 6.55 0.76 8.45
CA TYR A 53 6.58 0.35 9.84
C TYR A 53 5.24 0.63 10.55
N ASP A 54 4.68 1.82 10.37
CA ASP A 54 3.39 2.20 10.94
C ASP A 54 2.23 1.31 10.41
N LEU A 55 2.18 1.08 9.10
CA LEU A 55 1.23 0.14 8.48
C LEU A 55 1.32 -1.25 9.10
N ARG A 56 2.54 -1.75 9.34
CA ARG A 56 2.76 -3.07 9.91
C ARG A 56 2.37 -3.14 11.39
N GLU A 57 2.87 -2.23 12.21
CA GLU A 57 2.78 -2.34 13.67
C GLU A 57 1.46 -1.80 14.24
N ASN A 58 0.89 -0.75 13.64
CA ASN A 58 -0.35 -0.14 14.13
C ASN A 58 -1.59 -0.55 13.33
N PHE A 59 -1.42 -0.92 12.05
CA PHE A 59 -2.53 -1.35 11.21
C PHE A 59 -2.48 -2.85 10.85
N ASN A 60 -1.44 -3.60 11.25
CA ASN A 60 -1.29 -5.01 10.90
C ASN A 60 -1.35 -5.29 9.38
N ILE A 61 -0.96 -4.31 8.57
CA ILE A 61 -0.94 -4.40 7.10
C ILE A 61 0.51 -4.46 6.65
N PHE A 62 0.89 -5.58 6.04
CA PHE A 62 2.20 -5.74 5.44
C PHE A 62 2.18 -5.29 3.98
N CYS A 63 3.02 -4.30 3.65
CA CYS A 63 3.21 -3.79 2.29
C CYS A 63 4.69 -3.64 1.99
N SER A 64 5.05 -3.72 0.70
CA SER A 64 6.43 -3.45 0.27
C SER A 64 6.58 -2.01 -0.19
N VAL A 65 7.65 -1.35 0.23
CA VAL A 65 7.95 0.04 -0.13
C VAL A 65 9.19 0.10 -1.02
N VAL A 66 9.11 0.91 -2.06
CA VAL A 66 10.17 1.14 -3.03
C VAL A 66 10.46 2.64 -3.06
N GLY A 67 11.71 3.01 -2.79
CA GLY A 67 12.22 4.38 -2.84
C GLY A 67 13.47 4.51 -3.72
N TYR A 68 14.13 5.65 -3.63
CA TYR A 68 15.42 5.90 -4.31
C TYR A 68 16.46 4.83 -3.94
N PRO A 69 17.28 4.32 -4.89
CA PRO A 69 17.47 4.78 -6.28
C PRO A 69 16.58 4.12 -7.33
N VAL A 70 15.67 3.22 -6.93
CA VAL A 70 14.81 2.48 -7.87
C VAL A 70 13.77 3.39 -8.52
N VAL A 71 13.33 4.42 -7.80
CA VAL A 71 12.46 5.50 -8.29
C VAL A 71 13.12 6.87 -8.05
N PRO A 72 12.71 7.92 -8.78
CA PRO A 72 13.24 9.27 -8.58
C PRO A 72 13.10 9.74 -7.12
N LYS A 73 14.00 10.63 -6.68
CA LYS A 73 13.90 11.27 -5.36
C LYS A 73 12.58 12.03 -5.23
N GLY A 74 12.01 12.03 -4.03
CA GLY A 74 10.71 12.66 -3.76
C GLY A 74 9.50 11.79 -4.14
N VAL A 75 9.72 10.56 -4.64
CA VAL A 75 8.66 9.60 -4.95
C VAL A 75 8.88 8.31 -4.15
N ILE A 76 7.79 7.81 -3.57
CA ILE A 76 7.73 6.53 -2.88
C ILE A 76 6.64 5.70 -3.57
N ILE A 77 6.89 4.41 -3.80
CA ILE A 77 5.88 3.47 -4.27
C ILE A 77 5.63 2.44 -3.19
N ILE A 78 4.37 2.33 -2.74
CA ILE A 78 3.91 1.22 -1.91
C ILE A 78 3.24 0.21 -2.83
N ARG A 79 3.62 -1.07 -2.76
CA ARG A 79 2.97 -2.13 -3.53
C ARG A 79 2.08 -2.95 -2.62
N ILE A 80 0.80 -2.99 -2.95
CA ILE A 80 -0.20 -3.83 -2.30
C ILE A 80 -0.44 -5.05 -3.18
N ILE A 81 -0.43 -6.22 -2.57
CA ILE A 81 -0.57 -7.51 -3.26
C ILE A 81 -1.72 -8.28 -2.59
N PRO A 82 -2.98 -8.03 -2.99
CA PRO A 82 -4.11 -8.77 -2.46
C PRO A 82 -4.04 -10.24 -2.89
N THR A 83 -4.70 -11.09 -2.10
CA THR A 83 -4.86 -12.52 -2.38
C THR A 83 -6.35 -12.88 -2.38
N ALA A 84 -6.70 -14.03 -2.96
CA ALA A 84 -8.09 -14.52 -2.98
C ALA A 84 -8.64 -14.87 -1.57
N ILE A 85 -7.81 -14.91 -0.54
CA ILE A 85 -8.26 -15.21 0.83
C ILE A 85 -8.91 -13.99 1.47
N HIS A 86 -8.42 -12.79 1.16
CA HIS A 86 -8.96 -11.54 1.67
C HIS A 86 -10.47 -11.40 1.40
N THR A 87 -11.11 -10.69 2.31
CA THR A 87 -12.53 -10.33 2.30
C THR A 87 -12.70 -8.87 1.84
N LEU A 88 -13.94 -8.45 1.58
CA LEU A 88 -14.21 -7.04 1.25
C LEU A 88 -14.05 -6.14 2.47
N GLU A 89 -14.26 -6.68 3.66
CA GLU A 89 -14.01 -6.04 4.94
C GLU A 89 -12.51 -5.77 5.14
N ASP A 90 -11.63 -6.72 4.79
CA ASP A 90 -10.18 -6.51 4.80
C ASP A 90 -9.77 -5.40 3.82
N VAL A 91 -10.43 -5.34 2.66
CA VAL A 91 -10.21 -4.27 1.68
C VAL A 91 -10.59 -2.92 2.27
N GLU A 92 -11.79 -2.79 2.83
CA GLU A 92 -12.26 -1.53 3.40
C GLU A 92 -11.39 -1.09 4.59
N TYR A 93 -10.99 -2.02 5.46
CA TYR A 93 -10.02 -1.75 6.52
C TYR A 93 -8.69 -1.21 5.96
N THR A 94 -8.16 -1.86 4.92
CA THR A 94 -6.92 -1.43 4.25
C THR A 94 -7.07 -0.03 3.66
N LEU A 95 -8.19 0.27 3.01
CA LEU A 95 -8.44 1.57 2.41
C LEU A 95 -8.52 2.70 3.44
N ASN A 96 -9.11 2.43 4.60
CA ASN A 96 -9.19 3.37 5.71
C ASN A 96 -7.82 3.58 6.38
N ALA A 97 -7.03 2.51 6.54
CA ALA A 97 -5.65 2.61 7.00
C ALA A 97 -4.79 3.47 6.05
N PHE A 98 -4.88 3.23 4.74
CA PHE A 98 -4.15 4.02 3.74
C PHE A 98 -4.53 5.49 3.78
N SER A 99 -5.83 5.80 3.93
CA SER A 99 -6.29 7.19 4.10
C SER A 99 -5.64 7.84 5.33
N LYS A 100 -5.59 7.10 6.44
CA LYS A 100 -4.99 7.63 7.67
C LYS A 100 -3.49 7.86 7.57
N ILE A 101 -2.80 6.92 6.93
CA ILE A 101 -1.37 7.01 6.64
C ILE A 101 -1.08 8.21 5.74
N LYS A 102 -1.91 8.45 4.72
CA LYS A 102 -1.76 9.62 3.84
C LYS A 102 -1.88 10.93 4.63
N GLU A 103 -2.88 11.05 5.50
CA GLU A 103 -3.01 12.21 6.38
C GLU A 103 -1.78 12.39 7.28
N ASN A 104 -1.28 11.30 7.85
CA ASN A 104 -0.10 11.33 8.72
C ASN A 104 1.17 11.76 7.95
N LEU A 105 1.33 11.29 6.72
CA LEU A 105 2.44 11.67 5.84
C LEU A 105 2.35 13.14 5.46
N ASP A 106 1.17 13.60 5.01
CA ASP A 106 0.93 14.99 4.63
C ASP A 106 1.09 15.94 5.85
N ALA A 107 0.85 15.45 7.07
CA ALA A 107 1.11 16.16 8.33
C ALA A 107 2.56 16.08 8.83
N GLY A 108 3.47 15.42 8.09
CA GLY A 108 4.90 15.33 8.43
C GLY A 108 5.24 14.38 9.58
N LYS A 109 4.33 13.47 9.97
CA LYS A 109 4.58 12.55 11.09
C LYS A 109 5.70 11.55 10.85
N TYR A 110 6.02 11.27 9.59
CA TYR A 110 7.07 10.32 9.21
C TYR A 110 8.42 10.99 8.91
N SER A 111 8.49 12.32 9.00
CA SER A 111 9.68 13.11 8.68
C SER A 111 10.74 13.11 9.79
N THR A 112 10.51 12.41 10.91
CA THR A 112 11.48 12.30 12.01
C THR A 112 12.67 11.43 11.61
N GLY A 113 13.88 11.95 11.82
CA GLY A 113 15.16 11.37 11.41
C GLY A 113 15.61 10.11 12.16
N GLU A 114 14.70 9.39 12.82
CA GLU A 114 15.00 8.09 13.40
C GLU A 114 14.69 7.01 12.36
N ILE A 115 15.75 6.45 11.77
CA ILE A 115 15.64 5.24 10.96
C ILE A 115 15.27 4.12 11.92
N VAL A 116 14.04 3.62 11.83
CA VAL A 116 13.60 2.47 12.62
C VAL A 116 14.46 1.26 12.23
N ASP A 117 15.18 0.71 13.21
CA ASP A 117 16.02 -0.48 13.06
C ASP A 117 15.14 -1.71 12.79
N ILE A 118 15.30 -2.30 11.59
CA ILE A 118 14.47 -3.39 11.07
C ILE A 118 15.03 -4.77 11.46
N SER A 119 15.99 -4.84 12.40
CA SER A 119 16.73 -6.06 12.74
C SER A 119 16.14 -6.94 13.84
N LYS A 120 14.89 -6.73 14.27
CA LYS A 120 14.23 -7.56 15.29
C LYS A 120 13.26 -8.59 14.71
#